data_AF-A0A3P7PVB1-F1
#
_entry.id   AF-A0A3P7PVB1-F1
#
_cell.length_a   1.000
_cell.length_b   1.000
_cell.length_c   1.000
_cell.angle_alpha   90.00
_cell.angle_beta   90.00
_cell.angle_gamma   90.00
#
_symmetry.space_group_name_H-M   'P 1'
#
loop_
_entity.id
_entity.type
_entity.pdbx_description
1 polymer ?
#
loop_
_entity_poly.entity_id
_entity_poly.type
_entity_poly.pdbx_seq_one_letter_code
_entity_poly.pdbx_strand_id
1 'polypeptide(L)'
;MVSEADAVEVLSSHLSIPINFRQLQNNGFIFNDEPFFRSLLISIYRCSIGPELLEQFTSLRDFKLRQSIEVSDYQQMHKSKLVLPSSLGRTMYGVFDETGLLQYGQVFVQYSSNIRNPSSSPIIHKGPVLVTKNPCHVAGDIRLFEAVYQNSLKHLRDMIVFPRYGPRPYPDEMAAMIFPKFIPVEYQESPNTEDLVYFFLKYLRQDSLGKISNAHLIMADRIIGPFSLKNHKISSSIKYIKLIQNYSEICDNIAKKCSVAVDFPKTGRPATRLTAQEQSDLVPDYMQNSFNASYPSRRLLSKLYRFDNFDLSLI
;
A
#
# COMPACT_ATOMS: atom_id res chain seq x y z
N MET A 1 -11.56 7.43 -27.03
CA MET A 1 -10.09 7.27 -26.97
C MET A 1 -9.53 7.71 -28.31
N VAL A 2 -8.30 8.19 -28.35
CA VAL A 2 -7.63 8.63 -29.58
C VAL A 2 -7.28 7.39 -30.42
N SER A 3 -7.12 7.52 -31.74
CA SER A 3 -6.72 6.36 -32.54
C SER A 3 -5.28 5.94 -32.18
N GLU A 4 -4.90 4.68 -32.45
CA GLU A 4 -3.53 4.22 -32.27
C GLU A 4 -2.52 5.02 -33.11
N ALA A 5 -2.93 5.48 -34.30
CA ALA A 5 -2.09 6.33 -35.14
C ALA A 5 -1.82 7.68 -34.47
N ASP A 6 -2.86 8.30 -33.90
CA ASP A 6 -2.75 9.57 -33.18
C ASP A 6 -1.90 9.42 -31.90
N ALA A 7 -2.03 8.29 -31.20
CA ALA A 7 -1.24 8.01 -30.00
C ALA A 7 0.26 8.00 -30.30
N VAL A 8 0.67 7.35 -31.39
CA VAL A 8 2.07 7.34 -31.84
C VAL A 8 2.55 8.75 -32.18
N GLU A 9 1.75 9.54 -32.90
CA GLU A 9 2.12 10.91 -33.26
C GLU A 9 2.29 11.80 -32.04
N VAL A 10 1.40 11.69 -31.05
CA VAL A 10 1.47 12.46 -29.79
C VAL A 10 2.69 12.08 -28.98
N LEU A 11 2.95 10.78 -28.81
CA LEU A 11 4.13 10.29 -28.08
C LEU A 11 5.42 10.73 -28.78
N SER A 12 5.50 10.61 -30.11
CA SER A 12 6.67 11.03 -30.89
C SER A 12 6.90 12.54 -30.88
N SER A 13 5.85 13.37 -30.79
CA SER A 13 5.97 14.83 -30.84
C SER A 13 6.22 15.49 -29.49
N HIS A 14 5.70 14.92 -28.39
CA HIS A 14 5.77 15.54 -27.06
C HIS A 14 6.84 14.94 -26.15
N LEU A 15 7.38 13.77 -26.48
CA LEU A 15 8.43 13.13 -25.70
C LEU A 15 9.78 13.31 -26.38
N SER A 16 10.69 14.03 -25.72
CA SER A 16 12.08 14.20 -26.15
C SER A 16 12.94 12.97 -25.87
N ILE A 17 12.41 11.77 -26.16
CA ILE A 17 13.06 10.48 -25.88
C ILE A 17 13.39 9.82 -27.23
N PRO A 18 14.59 9.23 -27.43
CA PRO A 18 14.98 8.60 -28.70
C PRO A 18 14.30 7.23 -28.92
N ILE A 19 12.99 7.14 -28.66
CA ILE A 19 12.18 5.94 -28.89
C ILE A 19 11.39 6.13 -30.19
N ASN A 20 11.57 5.21 -31.13
CA ASN A 20 10.78 5.18 -32.35
C ASN A 20 9.44 4.47 -32.08
N PHE A 21 8.44 5.23 -31.62
CA PHE A 21 7.09 4.71 -31.33
C PHE A 21 6.41 4.06 -32.55
N ARG A 22 6.73 4.54 -33.76
CA ARG A 22 6.18 3.96 -35.00
C ARG A 22 6.76 2.58 -35.29
N GLN A 23 8.03 2.37 -35.00
CA GLN A 23 8.65 1.05 -35.06
C GLN A 23 8.06 0.11 -34.00
N LEU A 24 7.81 0.60 -32.78
CA LEU A 24 7.12 -0.18 -31.75
C LEU A 24 5.70 -0.58 -32.21
N GLN A 25 4.94 0.33 -32.80
CA GLN A 25 3.61 0.04 -33.35
C GLN A 25 3.66 -1.04 -34.44
N ASN A 26 4.62 -0.94 -35.37
CA ASN A 26 4.82 -1.95 -36.41
C ASN A 26 5.20 -3.33 -35.84
N ASN A 27 5.83 -3.36 -34.67
CA ASN A 27 6.12 -4.59 -33.93
C ASN A 27 4.94 -5.07 -33.06
N GLY A 28 3.75 -4.46 -33.19
CA GLY A 28 2.53 -4.86 -32.51
C GLY A 28 2.32 -4.26 -31.12
N PHE A 29 3.08 -3.22 -30.74
CA PHE A 29 2.79 -2.49 -29.50
C PHE A 29 1.52 -1.64 -29.66
N ILE A 30 0.65 -1.70 -28.66
CA ILE A 30 -0.62 -0.97 -28.57
C ILE A 30 -0.47 0.04 -27.43
N PHE A 31 -0.73 1.31 -27.67
CA PHE A 31 -0.46 2.38 -26.70
C PHE A 31 -1.70 2.81 -25.91
N ASN A 32 -2.90 2.63 -26.48
CA ASN A 32 -4.15 3.04 -25.83
C ASN A 32 -4.58 2.12 -24.68
N ASP A 33 -4.30 0.83 -24.81
CA ASP A 33 -4.75 -0.19 -23.85
C ASP A 33 -3.68 -0.54 -22.81
N GLU A 34 -2.41 -0.25 -23.10
CA GLU A 34 -1.33 -0.46 -22.13
C GLU A 34 -1.40 0.62 -21.03
N PRO A 35 -1.49 0.26 -19.74
CA PRO A 35 -1.72 1.21 -18.66
C PRO A 35 -0.69 2.34 -18.54
N PHE A 36 0.59 2.04 -18.76
CA PHE A 36 1.66 3.04 -18.68
C PHE A 36 1.55 4.08 -19.82
N PHE A 37 1.46 3.65 -21.07
CA PHE A 37 1.32 4.54 -22.23
C PHE A 37 0.00 5.31 -22.22
N ARG A 38 -1.10 4.67 -21.79
CA ARG A 38 -2.38 5.35 -21.58
C ARG A 38 -2.26 6.47 -20.55
N SER A 39 -1.62 6.21 -19.41
CA SER A 39 -1.38 7.23 -18.37
C SER A 39 -0.50 8.36 -18.89
N LEU A 40 0.52 8.03 -19.68
CA LEU A 40 1.42 8.99 -20.31
C LEU A 40 0.70 9.88 -21.34
N LEU A 41 -0.09 9.29 -22.24
CA LEU A 41 -0.94 10.01 -23.20
C LEU A 41 -1.89 10.97 -22.48
N ILE A 42 -2.59 10.50 -21.44
CA ILE A 42 -3.49 11.35 -20.64
C ILE A 42 -2.72 12.52 -20.02
N SER A 43 -1.49 12.29 -19.56
CA SER A 43 -0.65 13.33 -18.96
C SER A 43 -0.19 14.37 -20.00
N ILE A 44 0.20 13.92 -21.20
CA ILE A 44 0.56 14.81 -22.32
C ILE A 44 -0.63 15.68 -22.70
N TYR A 45 -1.80 15.07 -22.94
CA TYR A 45 -3.02 15.83 -23.28
C TYR A 45 -3.41 16.83 -22.19
N ARG A 46 -3.24 16.48 -20.90
CA ARG A 46 -3.46 17.43 -19.80
C ARG A 46 -2.49 18.61 -19.84
N CYS A 47 -1.25 18.38 -20.24
CA CYS A 47 -0.23 19.43 -20.34
C CYS A 47 -0.50 20.36 -21.54
N SER A 48 -0.99 19.81 -22.66
CA SER A 48 -1.31 20.57 -23.87
C SER A 48 -2.62 21.37 -23.74
N ILE A 49 -3.52 20.96 -22.85
CA ILE A 49 -4.72 21.73 -22.51
C ILE A 49 -4.31 22.88 -21.58
N GLY A 50 -4.37 24.11 -22.08
CA GLY A 50 -4.08 25.32 -21.30
C GLY A 50 -4.91 25.42 -20.01
N PRO A 51 -4.44 26.19 -19.01
CA PRO A 51 -5.00 26.19 -17.64
C PRO A 51 -6.50 26.50 -17.58
N GLU A 52 -7.03 27.36 -18.45
CA GLU A 52 -8.48 27.68 -18.51
C GLU A 52 -9.36 26.48 -18.88
N LEU A 53 -8.94 25.68 -19.85
CA LEU A 53 -9.68 24.46 -20.22
C LEU A 53 -9.42 23.34 -19.20
N LEU A 54 -8.24 23.29 -18.57
CA LEU A 54 -7.95 22.32 -17.52
C LEU A 54 -8.93 22.49 -16.35
N GLU A 55 -9.27 23.72 -15.97
CA GLU A 55 -10.26 23.99 -14.91
C GLU A 55 -11.66 23.50 -15.30
N GLN A 56 -12.10 23.75 -16.54
CA GLN A 56 -13.36 23.22 -17.05
C GLN A 56 -13.37 21.69 -17.11
N PHE A 57 -12.29 21.06 -17.60
CA PHE A 57 -12.17 19.60 -17.64
C PHE A 57 -12.03 18.98 -16.26
N THR A 58 -11.45 19.69 -15.28
CA THR A 58 -11.41 19.25 -13.88
C THR A 58 -12.81 19.33 -13.28
N SER A 59 -13.57 20.38 -13.56
CA SER A 59 -14.98 20.49 -13.13
C SER A 59 -15.90 19.47 -13.81
N LEU A 60 -15.71 19.21 -15.11
CA LEU A 60 -16.46 18.22 -15.88
C LEU A 60 -16.02 16.80 -15.52
N ARG A 61 -14.75 16.59 -15.14
CA ARG A 61 -14.32 15.34 -14.51
C ARG A 61 -14.92 15.23 -13.13
N ASP A 62 -14.97 16.25 -12.30
CA ASP A 62 -15.66 16.16 -11.01
C ASP A 62 -17.15 15.86 -11.23
N PHE A 63 -17.76 16.37 -12.30
CA PHE A 63 -19.15 16.10 -12.65
C PHE A 63 -19.37 14.70 -13.26
N LYS A 64 -18.53 14.25 -14.20
CA LYS A 64 -18.59 12.89 -14.76
C LYS A 64 -18.06 11.84 -13.81
N LEU A 65 -17.04 12.12 -13.00
CA LEU A 65 -16.68 11.31 -11.84
C LEU A 65 -17.88 11.27 -10.92
N ARG A 66 -18.56 12.37 -10.57
CA ARG A 66 -19.79 12.29 -9.76
C ARG A 66 -20.87 11.38 -10.36
N GLN A 67 -21.06 11.37 -11.69
CA GLN A 67 -21.99 10.43 -12.34
C GLN A 67 -21.45 9.00 -12.52
N SER A 68 -20.12 8.82 -12.63
CA SER A 68 -19.48 7.50 -12.76
C SER A 68 -19.14 6.89 -11.39
N ILE A 69 -19.18 7.69 -10.33
CA ILE A 69 -18.91 7.32 -8.94
C ILE A 69 -19.99 6.36 -8.43
N GLU A 70 -21.18 6.32 -9.04
CA GLU A 70 -22.15 5.25 -8.75
C GLU A 70 -21.68 3.85 -9.17
N VAL A 71 -20.66 3.73 -10.04
CA VAL A 71 -20.14 2.43 -10.50
C VAL A 71 -18.62 2.28 -10.26
N SER A 72 -17.97 3.26 -9.62
CA SER A 72 -16.51 3.30 -9.47
C SER A 72 -16.07 3.69 -8.05
N ASP A 73 -16.66 3.08 -7.03
CA ASP A 73 -16.10 3.03 -5.67
C ASP A 73 -14.82 2.17 -5.55
N TYR A 74 -14.31 1.69 -6.68
CA TYR A 74 -13.15 0.81 -6.86
C TYR A 74 -11.84 1.32 -6.24
N GLN A 75 -11.67 2.63 -5.99
CA GLN A 75 -10.44 3.17 -5.37
C GLN A 75 -10.57 3.61 -3.91
N GLN A 76 -11.75 3.54 -3.29
CA GLN A 76 -11.87 3.85 -1.86
C GLN A 76 -11.79 2.62 -0.94
N MET A 77 -11.85 1.39 -1.48
CA MET A 77 -11.85 0.16 -0.68
C MET A 77 -10.54 -0.18 0.05
N HIS A 78 -9.41 0.51 -0.20
CA HIS A 78 -8.13 0.06 0.32
C HIS A 78 -7.90 0.21 1.83
N LYS A 79 -8.78 0.88 2.56
CA LYS A 79 -8.72 0.97 4.02
C LYS A 79 -10.15 1.20 4.48
N SER A 80 -10.69 0.36 5.36
CA SER A 80 -11.76 0.76 6.27
C SER A 80 -11.23 1.92 7.12
N LYS A 81 -11.17 3.12 6.53
CA LYS A 81 -10.77 4.35 7.18
C LYS A 81 -11.95 4.65 8.09
N LEU A 82 -11.93 4.12 9.31
CA LEU A 82 -12.63 4.77 10.39
C LEU A 82 -12.11 6.21 10.38
N VAL A 83 -12.89 7.12 9.79
CA VAL A 83 -12.58 8.54 9.80
C VAL A 83 -12.85 8.98 11.22
N LEU A 84 -11.81 8.98 12.04
CA LEU A 84 -11.92 9.55 13.38
C LEU A 84 -12.25 11.04 13.22
N PRO A 85 -13.24 11.56 13.97
CA PRO A 85 -13.47 12.99 14.08
C PRO A 85 -12.15 13.71 14.37
N SER A 86 -11.98 14.92 13.82
CA SER A 86 -10.76 15.73 14.02
C SER A 86 -10.48 16.12 15.47
N SER A 87 -11.46 15.93 16.36
CA SER A 87 -11.35 16.06 17.81
C SER A 87 -10.80 14.81 18.51
N LEU A 88 -10.89 13.63 17.88
CA LEU A 88 -10.51 12.34 18.45
C LEU A 88 -9.22 11.76 17.86
N GLY A 89 -8.83 12.15 16.64
CA GLY A 89 -7.64 11.61 16.00
C GLY A 89 -7.01 12.55 14.99
N ARG A 90 -5.68 12.49 14.86
CA ARG A 90 -4.88 13.26 13.91
C ARG A 90 -3.69 12.45 13.43
N THR A 91 -3.27 12.68 12.19
CA THR A 91 -1.95 12.25 11.70
C THR A 91 -0.97 13.38 11.97
N MET A 92 0.13 13.09 12.66
CA MET A 92 1.15 14.06 13.03
C MET A 92 2.53 13.51 12.69
N TYR A 93 3.50 14.40 12.48
CA TYR A 93 4.90 14.02 12.44
C TYR A 93 5.41 13.73 13.87
N GLY A 94 6.20 12.67 14.01
CA GLY A 94 6.90 12.34 15.24
C GLY A 94 8.28 12.96 15.28
N VAL A 95 8.59 13.66 16.37
CA VAL A 95 9.93 14.23 16.65
C VAL A 95 10.39 13.78 18.03
N PHE A 96 11.69 13.85 18.31
CA PHE A 96 12.21 13.57 19.64
C PHE A 96 12.35 14.87 20.45
N ASP A 97 12.31 14.75 21.77
CA ASP A 97 12.49 15.83 22.73
C ASP A 97 13.97 16.21 22.83
N GLU A 98 14.38 17.30 22.20
CA GLU A 98 15.76 17.80 22.28
C GLU A 98 16.15 18.20 23.70
N THR A 99 15.18 18.57 24.55
CA THR A 99 15.40 19.07 25.91
C THR A 99 15.70 17.94 26.91
N GLY A 100 15.25 16.71 26.60
CA GLY A 100 15.42 15.55 27.47
C GLY A 100 14.59 15.59 28.76
N LEU A 101 13.52 16.39 28.79
CA LEU A 101 12.67 16.60 29.96
C LEU A 101 11.50 15.60 30.04
N LEU A 102 11.06 15.05 28.90
CA LEU A 102 10.04 14.01 28.87
C LEU A 102 10.59 12.68 29.41
N GLN A 103 9.82 12.04 30.29
CA GLN A 103 10.17 10.73 30.83
C GLN A 103 9.68 9.60 29.92
N TYR A 104 10.26 8.40 30.08
CA TYR A 104 9.74 7.19 29.44
C TYR A 104 8.26 6.98 29.83
N GLY A 105 7.41 6.80 28.83
CA GLY A 105 5.95 6.64 28.91
C GLY A 105 5.20 7.93 28.60
N GLN A 106 5.90 9.07 28.55
CA GLN A 106 5.29 10.37 28.30
C GLN A 106 5.48 10.83 26.85
N VAL A 107 4.58 11.68 26.39
CA VAL A 107 4.70 12.41 25.12
C VAL A 107 4.28 13.86 25.32
N PHE A 108 4.67 14.75 24.41
CA PHE A 108 4.10 16.09 24.32
C PHE A 108 3.31 16.23 23.03
N VAL A 109 2.05 16.67 23.16
CA VAL A 109 1.12 16.85 22.04
C VAL A 109 0.33 18.13 22.22
N GLN A 110 0.41 19.00 21.21
CA GLN A 110 -0.51 20.13 21.06
C GLN A 110 -0.82 20.32 19.58
N TYR A 111 -2.07 20.66 19.28
CA TYR A 111 -2.56 20.68 17.89
C TYR A 111 -3.50 21.85 17.62
N SER A 112 -3.55 22.25 16.35
CA SER A 112 -4.42 23.31 15.85
C SER A 112 -5.88 22.84 15.82
N SER A 113 -6.84 23.73 16.11
CA SER A 113 -8.27 23.40 16.07
C SER A 113 -8.69 22.84 14.70
N ASN A 114 -8.26 23.49 13.62
CA ASN A 114 -8.44 23.04 12.25
C ASN A 114 -7.21 22.23 11.78
N ILE A 115 -7.43 21.10 11.10
CA ILE A 115 -6.36 20.26 10.54
C ILE A 115 -5.65 20.96 9.35
N ARG A 116 -6.38 21.76 8.57
CA ARG A 116 -5.87 22.40 7.36
C ARG A 116 -5.12 23.70 7.63
N ASN A 117 -5.49 24.40 8.71
CA ASN A 117 -4.98 25.72 9.03
C ASN A 117 -4.31 25.70 10.40
N PRO A 118 -2.97 25.91 10.46
CA PRO A 118 -2.27 26.10 11.72
C PRO A 118 -2.87 27.26 12.52
N SER A 119 -3.15 27.03 13.80
CA SER A 119 -3.69 28.04 14.72
C SER A 119 -2.58 28.65 15.57
N SER A 120 -2.66 29.96 15.82
CA SER A 120 -1.79 30.64 16.79
C SER A 120 -2.04 30.17 18.23
N SER A 121 -3.26 29.70 18.51
CA SER A 121 -3.70 29.15 19.80
C SER A 121 -3.92 27.64 19.66
N PRO A 122 -2.89 26.81 19.90
CA PRO A 122 -3.03 25.36 19.86
C PRO A 122 -3.81 24.85 21.06
N ILE A 123 -4.54 23.74 20.86
CA ILE A 123 -5.16 22.95 21.92
C ILE A 123 -4.07 22.09 22.54
N ILE A 124 -3.81 22.29 23.83
CA ILE A 124 -2.87 21.47 24.60
C ILE A 124 -3.58 20.19 25.02
N HIS A 125 -3.05 19.04 24.62
CA HIS A 125 -3.57 17.75 25.04
C HIS A 125 -2.81 17.24 26.26
N LYS A 126 -3.56 16.72 27.26
CA LYS A 126 -3.01 16.10 28.46
C LYS A 126 -3.78 14.82 28.76
N GLY A 127 -3.11 13.83 29.33
CA GLY A 127 -3.70 12.54 29.67
C GLY A 127 -3.41 11.44 28.65
N PRO A 128 -4.15 10.32 28.70
CA PRO A 128 -3.87 9.14 27.88
C PRO A 128 -4.00 9.40 26.38
N VAL A 129 -2.98 9.01 25.61
CA VAL A 129 -2.94 9.08 24.15
C VAL A 129 -2.65 7.72 23.55
N LEU A 130 -3.48 7.31 22.60
CA LEU A 130 -3.21 6.17 21.73
C LEU A 130 -2.45 6.64 20.49
N VAL A 131 -1.24 6.11 20.29
CA VAL A 131 -0.38 6.43 19.15
C VAL A 131 -0.23 5.21 18.27
N THR A 132 -0.37 5.38 16.97
CA THR A 132 -0.22 4.32 15.97
C THR A 132 0.77 4.70 14.89
N LYS A 133 1.44 3.71 14.27
CA LYS A 133 2.17 3.95 13.01
C LYS A 133 1.19 4.18 11.87
N ASN A 134 1.61 4.94 10.86
CA ASN A 134 0.88 5.05 9.60
C ASN A 134 1.75 4.51 8.46
N PRO A 135 1.39 3.39 7.82
CA PRO A 135 0.24 2.53 8.11
C PRO A 135 0.38 1.72 9.42
N CYS A 136 -0.75 1.38 10.03
CA CYS A 136 -0.84 0.49 11.19
C CYS A 136 -1.21 -0.91 10.68
N HIS A 137 -0.33 -1.89 10.86
CA HIS A 137 -0.50 -3.25 10.32
C HIS A 137 -0.72 -4.30 11.41
N VAL A 138 -0.08 -4.15 12.56
CA VAL A 138 -0.16 -5.13 13.66
C VAL A 138 -0.38 -4.46 15.01
N ALA A 139 -0.78 -5.23 16.02
CA ALA A 139 -1.00 -4.73 17.38
C ALA A 139 0.24 -4.05 18.00
N GLY A 140 1.46 -4.46 17.62
CA GLY A 140 2.70 -3.82 18.04
C GLY A 140 2.88 -2.39 17.54
N ASP A 141 2.21 -2.01 16.44
CA ASP A 141 2.21 -0.65 15.91
C ASP A 141 1.37 0.32 16.74
N ILE A 142 0.77 -0.14 17.84
CA ILE A 142 -0.11 0.64 18.72
C ILE A 142 0.52 0.74 20.11
N ARG A 143 0.62 1.95 20.65
CA ARG A 143 1.10 2.21 22.02
C ARG A 143 0.25 3.25 22.72
N LEU A 144 0.11 3.07 24.04
CA LEU A 144 -0.48 4.05 24.94
C LEU A 144 0.63 4.87 25.60
N PHE A 145 0.43 6.17 25.63
CA PHE A 145 1.31 7.14 26.26
C PHE A 145 0.51 8.08 27.16
N GLU A 146 1.21 8.77 28.06
CA GLU A 146 0.65 9.88 28.82
C GLU A 146 1.12 11.21 28.20
N ALA A 147 0.21 12.00 27.65
CA ALA A 147 0.53 13.34 27.20
C ALA A 147 0.70 14.29 28.38
N VAL A 148 1.90 14.87 28.48
CA VAL A 148 2.24 15.87 29.49
C VAL A 148 2.58 17.20 28.82
N TYR A 149 2.23 18.30 29.47
CA TYR A 149 2.62 19.61 28.98
C TYR A 149 4.02 19.96 29.49
N GLN A 150 4.89 20.39 28.59
CA GLN A 150 6.21 20.92 28.91
C GLN A 150 6.37 22.29 28.25
N ASN A 151 6.68 23.31 29.05
CA ASN A 151 6.79 24.69 28.56
C ASN A 151 7.95 24.85 27.56
N SER A 152 9.05 24.13 27.76
CA SER A 152 10.19 24.13 26.84
C SER A 152 9.83 23.63 25.43
N LEU A 153 8.77 22.82 25.31
CA LEU A 153 8.28 22.25 24.04
C LEU A 153 7.10 23.05 23.44
N LYS A 154 6.69 24.17 24.06
CA LYS A 154 5.54 24.99 23.63
C LYS A 154 5.62 25.49 22.18
N HIS A 155 6.82 25.56 21.60
CA HIS A 155 7.01 25.98 20.22
C HIS A 155 6.65 24.88 19.19
N LEU A 156 6.65 23.61 19.57
CA LEU A 156 6.35 22.47 18.70
C LEU A 156 4.84 22.25 18.60
N ARG A 157 4.24 22.45 17.42
CA ARG A 157 2.79 22.36 17.18
C ARG A 157 2.49 21.38 16.06
N ASP A 158 1.35 20.70 16.15
CA ASP A 158 0.89 19.72 15.13
C ASP A 158 1.91 18.58 14.91
N MET A 159 2.68 18.28 15.95
CA MET A 159 3.66 17.22 16.02
C MET A 159 3.50 16.48 17.35
N ILE A 160 3.84 15.20 17.37
CA ILE A 160 3.98 14.42 18.60
C ILE A 160 5.46 14.34 18.96
N VAL A 161 5.79 14.73 20.18
CA VAL A 161 7.17 14.74 20.68
C VAL A 161 7.36 13.54 21.62
N PHE A 162 8.35 12.71 21.30
CA PHE A 162 8.73 11.53 22.06
C PHE A 162 9.95 11.84 22.93
N PRO A 163 10.10 11.21 24.11
CA PRO A 163 11.24 11.44 24.99
C PRO A 163 12.56 11.03 24.35
N ARG A 164 13.61 11.76 24.70
CA ARG A 164 14.99 11.47 24.29
C ARG A 164 15.52 10.18 24.88
N TYR A 165 15.14 9.91 26.13
CA TYR A 165 15.67 8.82 26.93
C TYR A 165 14.64 7.71 27.06
N GLY A 166 15.12 6.48 26.94
CA GLY A 166 14.33 5.26 27.04
C GLY A 166 15.21 4.04 26.74
N PRO A 167 14.73 2.83 27.02
CA PRO A 167 15.45 1.60 26.70
C PRO A 167 15.69 1.48 25.18
N ARG A 168 14.80 2.05 24.36
CA ARG A 168 14.96 2.21 22.91
C ARG A 168 14.00 3.31 22.40
N PRO A 169 14.20 3.85 21.19
CA PRO A 169 13.30 4.85 20.62
C PRO A 169 11.88 4.30 20.39
N TYR A 170 10.84 5.08 20.68
CA TYR A 170 9.45 4.60 20.51
C TYR A 170 9.05 4.20 19.08
N PRO A 171 9.45 4.89 18.00
CA PRO A 171 9.18 4.43 16.64
C PRO A 171 9.73 3.03 16.35
N ASP A 172 10.81 2.68 17.05
CA ASP A 172 11.42 1.35 17.02
C ASP A 172 10.66 0.39 17.95
N GLU A 173 10.25 0.80 19.15
CA GLU A 173 9.39 -0.01 20.03
C GLU A 173 8.04 -0.40 19.41
N MET A 174 7.49 0.47 18.57
CA MET A 174 6.27 0.20 17.84
C MET A 174 6.48 -0.77 16.66
N ALA A 175 7.71 -1.22 16.39
CA ALA A 175 7.94 -2.26 15.39
C ALA A 175 7.56 -3.64 15.95
N ALA A 176 6.86 -4.41 15.12
CA ALA A 176 6.45 -5.79 15.41
C ALA A 176 7.59 -6.75 15.76
N MET A 177 8.80 -6.46 15.27
CA MET A 177 9.91 -7.41 15.23
C MET A 177 11.25 -6.68 15.37
N ILE A 178 12.18 -7.29 16.11
CA ILE A 178 13.57 -6.87 16.17
C ILE A 178 14.24 -7.40 14.90
N PHE A 179 14.49 -6.53 13.93
CA PHE A 179 15.28 -6.87 12.77
C PHE A 179 16.76 -6.56 13.06
N PRO A 180 17.68 -7.55 13.01
CA PRO A 180 19.09 -7.22 12.96
C PRO A 180 19.34 -6.34 11.73
N LYS A 181 19.98 -5.19 11.91
CA LYS A 181 20.33 -4.33 10.76
C LYS A 181 21.27 -5.13 9.86
N PHE A 182 20.93 -5.24 8.57
CA PHE A 182 21.84 -5.77 7.58
C PHE A 182 23.04 -4.81 7.47
N ILE A 183 24.25 -5.34 7.65
CA ILE A 183 25.48 -4.58 7.44
C ILE A 183 25.70 -4.55 5.93
N PRO A 184 25.64 -3.38 5.27
CA PRO A 184 25.91 -3.31 3.83
C PRO A 184 27.35 -3.76 3.57
N VAL A 185 27.54 -4.56 2.51
CA VAL A 185 28.89 -4.87 2.02
C VAL A 185 29.44 -3.60 1.41
N GLU A 186 30.55 -3.09 1.94
CA GLU A 186 31.27 -1.98 1.32
C GLU A 186 31.99 -2.49 0.08
N TYR A 187 31.62 -1.93 -1.07
CA TYR A 187 32.32 -2.14 -2.33
C TYR A 187 33.42 -1.08 -2.45
N GLN A 188 34.60 -1.48 -2.96
CA GLN A 188 35.72 -0.56 -3.15
C GLN A 188 35.45 0.46 -4.28
N GLU A 189 34.63 0.09 -5.25
CA GLU A 189 34.35 0.89 -6.43
C GLU A 189 32.93 1.48 -6.38
N SER A 190 32.80 2.72 -6.86
CA SER A 190 31.49 3.36 -7.05
C SER A 190 30.78 2.74 -8.25
N PRO A 191 29.47 2.50 -8.18
CA PRO A 191 28.72 1.91 -9.28
C PRO A 191 28.78 2.81 -10.52
N ASN A 192 29.06 2.22 -11.67
CA ASN A 192 29.06 2.92 -12.96
C ASN A 192 27.68 2.80 -13.65
N THR A 193 27.54 3.39 -14.84
CA THR A 193 26.27 3.37 -15.57
C THR A 193 25.86 1.96 -16.04
N GLU A 194 26.82 1.11 -16.39
CA GLU A 194 26.57 -0.27 -16.81
C GLU A 194 26.04 -1.12 -15.66
N ASP A 195 26.56 -0.93 -14.45
CA ASP A 195 26.06 -1.60 -13.23
C ASP A 195 24.60 -1.24 -12.96
N LEU A 196 24.23 0.03 -13.13
CA LEU A 196 22.86 0.50 -12.99
C LEU A 196 21.94 -0.17 -14.02
N VAL A 197 22.34 -0.17 -15.29
CA VAL A 197 21.57 -0.81 -16.38
C VAL A 197 21.40 -2.30 -16.10
N TYR A 198 22.47 -3.00 -15.73
CA TYR A 198 22.44 -4.42 -15.37
C TYR A 198 21.50 -4.68 -14.19
N PHE A 199 21.53 -3.83 -13.15
CA PHE A 199 20.62 -3.93 -12.03
C PHE A 199 19.16 -3.76 -12.46
N PHE A 200 18.84 -2.75 -13.28
CA PHE A 200 17.46 -2.55 -13.78
C PHE A 200 16.98 -3.73 -14.63
N LEU A 201 17.83 -4.26 -15.51
CA LEU A 201 17.50 -5.45 -16.31
C LEU A 201 17.29 -6.68 -15.42
N LYS A 202 18.14 -6.87 -14.41
CA LYS A 202 17.99 -7.93 -13.41
C LYS A 202 16.71 -7.73 -12.61
N TYR A 203 16.35 -6.49 -12.27
CA TYR A 203 15.15 -6.15 -11.53
C TYR A 203 13.88 -6.48 -12.31
N LEU A 204 13.78 -5.98 -13.55
CA LEU A 204 12.65 -6.24 -14.45
C LEU A 204 12.41 -7.75 -14.69
N ARG A 205 13.49 -8.54 -14.77
CA ARG A 205 13.40 -10.00 -14.97
C ARG A 205 12.95 -10.77 -13.73
N GLN A 206 13.20 -10.24 -12.54
CA GLN A 206 13.01 -10.95 -11.28
C GLN A 206 11.89 -10.37 -10.42
N ASP A 207 11.26 -9.27 -10.84
CA ASP A 207 10.14 -8.68 -10.13
C ASP A 207 8.98 -9.68 -10.05
N SER A 208 8.78 -10.18 -8.83
CA SER A 208 7.85 -11.24 -8.49
C SER A 208 7.07 -10.94 -7.22
N LEU A 209 7.29 -9.76 -6.59
CA LEU A 209 6.69 -9.41 -5.31
C LEU A 209 5.17 -9.41 -5.38
N GLY A 210 4.60 -8.76 -6.40
CA GLY A 210 3.14 -8.72 -6.60
C GLY A 210 2.54 -10.11 -6.81
N LYS A 211 3.21 -10.97 -7.59
CA LYS A 211 2.76 -12.35 -7.84
C LYS A 211 2.78 -13.19 -6.55
N ILE A 212 3.86 -13.10 -5.78
CA ILE A 212 4.03 -13.83 -4.52
C ILE A 212 3.03 -13.33 -3.46
N SER A 213 2.85 -12.03 -3.34
CA SER A 213 1.90 -11.43 -2.40
C SER A 213 0.45 -11.82 -2.71
N ASN A 214 0.05 -11.77 -3.99
CA ASN A 214 -1.27 -12.21 -4.42
C ASN A 214 -1.48 -13.71 -4.19
N ALA A 215 -0.48 -14.54 -4.45
CA ALA A 215 -0.53 -15.96 -4.15
C ALA A 215 -0.76 -16.22 -2.65
N HIS A 216 -0.08 -15.47 -1.77
CA HIS A 216 -0.30 -15.55 -0.33
C HIS A 216 -1.75 -15.18 0.03
N LEU A 217 -2.28 -14.09 -0.51
CA LEU A 217 -3.66 -13.66 -0.28
C LEU A 217 -4.68 -14.71 -0.73
N ILE A 218 -4.50 -15.28 -1.92
CA ILE A 218 -5.39 -16.31 -2.49
C ILE A 218 -5.33 -17.59 -1.65
N MET A 219 -4.13 -18.07 -1.32
CA MET A 219 -3.96 -19.30 -0.52
C MET A 219 -4.50 -19.11 0.89
N ALA A 220 -4.20 -17.97 1.51
CA ALA A 220 -4.71 -17.62 2.81
C ALA A 220 -6.23 -17.61 2.81
N ASP A 221 -6.91 -17.08 1.77
CA ASP A 221 -8.39 -17.03 1.68
C ASP A 221 -9.04 -18.39 1.34
N ARG A 222 -8.55 -19.10 0.31
CA ARG A 222 -9.09 -20.39 -0.13
C ARG A 222 -9.12 -21.41 1.01
N ILE A 223 -8.06 -21.43 1.82
CA ILE A 223 -7.72 -22.62 2.59
C ILE A 223 -8.21 -22.56 4.04
N ILE A 224 -8.01 -21.43 4.73
CA ILE A 224 -8.53 -21.21 6.10
C ILE A 224 -10.06 -20.93 6.09
N GLY A 225 -10.70 -20.91 4.90
CA GLY A 225 -12.10 -20.55 4.73
C GLY A 225 -13.03 -21.74 4.96
N PRO A 226 -14.30 -21.50 5.33
CA PRO A 226 -15.30 -22.57 5.56
C PRO A 226 -15.65 -23.39 4.30
N PHE A 227 -15.04 -23.11 3.14
CA PHE A 227 -15.19 -23.92 1.94
C PHE A 227 -14.47 -25.28 2.07
N SER A 228 -13.34 -25.32 2.80
CA SER A 228 -12.69 -26.59 3.16
C SER A 228 -13.57 -27.45 4.09
N LEU A 229 -14.49 -26.82 4.85
CA LEU A 229 -15.38 -27.51 5.80
C LEU A 229 -16.63 -28.16 5.16
N LYS A 230 -17.10 -27.72 3.99
CA LYS A 230 -18.35 -28.28 3.38
C LYS A 230 -18.11 -29.50 2.49
N ASN A 231 -17.03 -29.52 1.72
CA ASN A 231 -16.74 -30.64 0.80
C ASN A 231 -16.09 -31.83 1.53
N HIS A 232 -15.55 -31.55 2.72
CA HIS A 232 -15.03 -32.55 3.61
C HIS A 232 -16.02 -32.72 4.76
N LYS A 233 -16.94 -33.69 4.63
CA LYS A 233 -17.51 -34.39 5.79
C LYS A 233 -16.38 -35.14 6.49
N ILE A 234 -15.40 -34.43 7.06
CA ILE A 234 -14.31 -34.99 7.83
C ILE A 234 -14.85 -35.15 9.25
N SER A 235 -15.39 -36.33 9.55
CA SER A 235 -15.83 -36.70 10.90
C SER A 235 -14.67 -37.00 11.87
N SER A 236 -13.40 -36.75 11.49
CA SER A 236 -12.25 -37.05 12.35
C SER A 236 -11.33 -35.84 12.51
N SER A 237 -11.24 -35.33 13.73
CA SER A 237 -10.44 -34.16 14.11
C SER A 237 -8.98 -34.22 13.66
N ILE A 238 -8.41 -35.43 13.57
CA ILE A 238 -7.00 -35.66 13.17
C ILE A 238 -6.74 -35.28 11.71
N LYS A 239 -7.65 -35.60 10.79
CA LYS A 239 -7.50 -35.28 9.35
C LYS A 239 -7.63 -33.78 9.10
N TYR A 240 -8.45 -33.08 9.90
CA TYR A 240 -8.60 -31.62 9.87
C TYR A 240 -7.33 -30.91 10.36
N ILE A 241 -6.75 -31.37 11.49
CA ILE A 241 -5.48 -30.83 12.02
C ILE A 241 -4.37 -30.97 10.98
N LYS A 242 -4.24 -32.13 10.34
CA LYS A 242 -3.20 -32.37 9.31
C LYS A 242 -3.38 -31.49 8.08
N LEU A 243 -4.62 -31.22 7.67
CA LEU A 243 -4.92 -30.24 6.60
C LEU A 243 -4.43 -28.85 7.03
N ILE A 244 -4.88 -28.32 8.18
CA ILE A 244 -4.44 -27.00 8.66
C ILE A 244 -2.92 -26.90 8.74
N GLN A 245 -2.23 -27.92 9.25
CA GLN A 245 -0.77 -27.95 9.37
C GLN A 245 -0.07 -27.83 8.01
N ASN A 246 -0.43 -28.66 7.03
CA ASN A 246 0.12 -28.61 5.66
C ASN A 246 -0.13 -27.24 5.01
N TYR A 247 -1.22 -26.57 5.39
CA TYR A 247 -1.62 -25.29 4.81
C TYR A 247 -0.99 -24.07 5.45
N SER A 248 -0.73 -24.13 6.76
CA SER A 248 0.20 -23.21 7.41
C SER A 248 1.51 -23.22 6.66
N GLU A 249 2.02 -24.41 6.32
CA GLU A 249 3.30 -24.55 5.61
C GLU A 249 3.32 -23.89 4.23
N ILE A 250 2.26 -24.02 3.41
CA ILE A 250 2.17 -23.32 2.12
C ILE A 250 2.18 -21.80 2.32
N CYS A 251 1.35 -21.27 3.21
CA CYS A 251 1.30 -19.83 3.46
C CYS A 251 2.63 -19.32 4.03
N ASP A 252 3.23 -20.06 4.96
CA ASP A 252 4.53 -19.76 5.57
C ASP A 252 5.67 -19.76 4.53
N ASN A 253 5.66 -20.71 3.59
CA ASN A 253 6.63 -20.75 2.49
C ASN A 253 6.47 -19.57 1.53
N ILE A 254 5.23 -19.21 1.17
CA ILE A 254 4.97 -18.02 0.36
C ILE A 254 5.39 -16.74 1.12
N ALA A 255 5.12 -16.65 2.42
CA ALA A 255 5.51 -15.51 3.25
C ALA A 255 7.05 -15.33 3.30
N LYS A 256 7.80 -16.43 3.44
CA LYS A 256 9.27 -16.43 3.34
C LYS A 256 9.75 -15.92 1.97
N LYS A 257 9.13 -16.37 0.87
CA LYS A 257 9.43 -15.87 -0.49
C LYS A 257 9.10 -14.38 -0.63
N CYS A 258 7.99 -13.93 -0.04
CA CYS A 258 7.57 -12.54 -0.05
C CYS A 258 8.60 -11.64 0.65
N SER A 259 9.13 -12.07 1.81
CA SER A 259 10.19 -11.35 2.51
C SER A 259 11.45 -11.20 1.64
N VAL A 260 11.88 -12.26 0.96
CA VAL A 260 13.04 -12.19 0.04
C VAL A 260 12.76 -11.26 -1.14
N ALA A 261 11.54 -11.30 -1.71
CA ALA A 261 11.17 -10.45 -2.83
C ALA A 261 11.12 -8.96 -2.47
N VAL A 262 10.64 -8.60 -1.27
CA VAL A 262 10.65 -7.21 -0.77
C VAL A 262 12.07 -6.67 -0.63
N ASP A 263 13.00 -7.50 -0.15
CA ASP A 263 14.39 -7.10 0.07
C ASP A 263 15.28 -7.31 -1.17
N PHE A 264 14.75 -7.79 -2.29
CA PHE A 264 15.52 -7.98 -3.52
C PHE A 264 16.23 -6.70 -4.01
N PRO A 265 15.61 -5.50 -4.01
CA PRO A 265 16.31 -4.26 -4.38
C PRO A 265 17.52 -3.95 -3.50
N LYS A 266 17.49 -4.38 -2.23
CA LYS A 266 18.56 -4.12 -1.25
C LYS A 266 19.64 -5.19 -1.27
N THR A 267 19.25 -6.45 -1.50
CA THR A 267 20.12 -7.63 -1.37
C THR A 267 20.63 -8.14 -2.71
N GLY A 268 19.99 -7.78 -3.81
CA GLY A 268 20.24 -8.32 -5.14
C GLY A 268 19.91 -9.81 -5.29
N ARG A 269 19.32 -10.46 -4.28
CA ARG A 269 18.96 -11.89 -4.29
C ARG A 269 17.48 -12.08 -4.63
N PRO A 270 17.14 -12.70 -5.77
CA PRO A 270 15.75 -12.91 -6.15
C PRO A 270 15.09 -13.98 -5.28
N ALA A 271 13.79 -13.85 -5.07
CA ALA A 271 12.99 -14.89 -4.44
C ALA A 271 12.91 -16.14 -5.34
N THR A 272 12.79 -17.32 -4.73
CA THR A 272 12.50 -18.54 -5.49
C THR A 272 11.09 -18.48 -6.07
N ARG A 273 10.90 -19.11 -7.23
CA ARG A 273 9.58 -19.12 -7.90
C ARG A 273 8.54 -19.83 -7.05
N LEU A 274 7.27 -19.47 -7.26
CA LEU A 274 6.15 -20.18 -6.66
C LEU A 274 6.09 -21.62 -7.21
N THR A 275 5.84 -22.59 -6.35
CA THR A 275 5.56 -23.98 -6.75
C THR A 275 4.14 -24.09 -7.30
N ALA A 276 3.78 -25.26 -7.84
CA ALA A 276 2.41 -25.50 -8.31
C ALA A 276 1.39 -25.47 -7.14
N GLN A 277 1.78 -25.94 -5.95
CA GLN A 277 0.91 -25.96 -4.76
C GLN A 277 0.72 -24.57 -4.14
N GLU A 278 1.61 -23.63 -4.46
CA GLU A 278 1.54 -22.24 -4.03
C GLU A 278 0.79 -21.36 -5.04
N GLN A 279 0.33 -21.93 -6.16
CA GLN A 279 -0.41 -21.24 -7.21
C GLN A 279 -1.85 -21.75 -7.30
N SER A 280 -2.74 -20.90 -7.79
CA SER A 280 -4.17 -21.15 -7.82
C SER A 280 -4.80 -20.55 -9.07
N ASP A 281 -5.49 -21.39 -9.84
CA ASP A 281 -6.23 -20.96 -11.04
C ASP A 281 -7.51 -20.19 -10.70
N LEU A 282 -8.00 -20.36 -9.47
CA LEU A 282 -9.16 -19.64 -8.94
C LEU A 282 -8.71 -18.51 -8.01
N VAL A 283 -9.35 -17.36 -8.10
CA VAL A 283 -9.07 -16.22 -7.22
C VAL A 283 -10.33 -15.78 -6.47
N PRO A 284 -10.22 -15.21 -5.26
CA PRO A 284 -11.38 -14.64 -4.59
C PRO A 284 -12.04 -13.53 -5.41
N ASP A 285 -13.37 -13.47 -5.39
CA ASP A 285 -14.21 -12.46 -6.04
C ASP A 285 -13.79 -11.01 -5.73
N TYR A 286 -13.41 -10.73 -4.47
CA TYR A 286 -12.97 -9.40 -4.06
C TYR A 286 -11.63 -8.96 -4.68
N MET A 287 -10.88 -9.86 -5.34
CA MET A 287 -9.68 -9.48 -6.08
C MET A 287 -10.00 -8.92 -7.48
N GLN A 288 -11.25 -9.04 -7.95
CA GLN A 288 -11.74 -8.43 -9.20
C GLN A 288 -10.84 -8.72 -10.41
N ASN A 289 -10.32 -9.94 -10.48
CA ASN A 289 -9.45 -10.35 -11.57
C ASN A 289 -10.30 -10.66 -12.82
N SER A 290 -10.00 -9.99 -13.93
CA SER A 290 -10.67 -10.21 -15.23
C SER A 290 -10.14 -11.42 -16.00
N PHE A 291 -8.95 -11.93 -15.65
CA PHE A 291 -8.27 -12.99 -16.40
C PHE A 291 -8.50 -14.38 -15.79
N ASN A 292 -8.55 -14.46 -14.46
CA ASN A 292 -8.74 -15.72 -13.75
C ASN A 292 -10.19 -15.89 -13.29
N ALA A 293 -10.69 -17.13 -13.33
CA ALA A 293 -12.00 -17.43 -12.79
C ALA A 293 -12.05 -17.12 -11.29
N SER A 294 -13.12 -16.46 -10.86
CA SER A 294 -13.29 -16.03 -9.47
C SER A 294 -14.26 -16.93 -8.70
N TYR A 295 -14.09 -17.04 -7.38
CA TYR A 295 -15.03 -17.72 -6.48
C TYR A 295 -15.53 -16.76 -5.37
N PRO A 296 -16.78 -16.89 -4.90
CA PRO A 296 -17.30 -16.04 -3.84
C PRO A 296 -16.69 -16.45 -2.49
N SER A 297 -15.73 -15.68 -1.98
CA SER A 297 -15.16 -15.98 -0.67
C SER A 297 -16.21 -15.79 0.43
N ARG A 298 -16.14 -16.59 1.49
CA ARG A 298 -17.04 -16.45 2.66
C ARG A 298 -16.43 -15.65 3.80
N ARG A 299 -15.23 -15.10 3.58
CA ARG A 299 -14.50 -14.31 4.58
C ARG A 299 -15.00 -12.89 4.67
N LEU A 300 -14.53 -12.23 5.73
CA LEU A 300 -14.84 -10.84 5.99
C LEU A 300 -14.53 -9.94 4.77
N LEU A 301 -13.40 -10.15 4.08
CA LEU A 301 -13.04 -9.35 2.90
C LEU A 301 -14.07 -9.44 1.77
N SER A 302 -14.52 -10.64 1.38
CA SER A 302 -15.59 -10.79 0.38
C SER A 302 -16.94 -10.27 0.88
N LYS A 303 -17.25 -10.45 2.17
CA LYS A 303 -18.50 -9.91 2.74
C LYS A 303 -18.51 -8.38 2.69
N LEU A 304 -17.41 -7.72 3.05
CA LEU A 304 -17.26 -6.27 2.94
C LEU A 304 -17.34 -5.83 1.48
N TYR A 305 -16.59 -6.49 0.60
CA TYR A 305 -16.63 -6.22 -0.84
C TYR A 305 -18.05 -6.31 -1.41
N ARG A 306 -18.81 -7.36 -1.07
CA ARG A 306 -20.19 -7.50 -1.55
C ARG A 306 -21.16 -6.55 -0.86
N PHE A 307 -20.94 -6.22 0.42
CA PHE A 307 -21.77 -5.26 1.15
C PHE A 307 -21.66 -3.85 0.56
N ASP A 308 -20.47 -3.43 0.13
CA ASP A 308 -20.28 -2.13 -0.51
C ASP A 308 -20.83 -2.11 -1.95
N ASN A 309 -20.82 -3.24 -2.66
CA ASN A 309 -21.47 -3.37 -3.98
C ASN A 309 -22.98 -3.62 -3.89
N PHE A 310 -23.57 -3.68 -2.70
CA PHE A 310 -25.03 -3.69 -2.57
C PHE A 310 -25.55 -2.29 -2.86
N ASP A 311 -26.25 -2.18 -3.98
CA ASP A 311 -26.96 -0.98 -4.40
C ASP A 311 -27.90 -0.52 -3.27
N LEU A 312 -27.50 0.53 -2.55
CA LEU A 312 -28.28 1.13 -1.45
C LEU A 312 -29.60 1.74 -1.95
N SER A 313 -29.87 1.73 -3.25
CA SER A 313 -31.16 2.12 -3.83
C SER A 313 -32.29 1.08 -3.61
N LEU A 314 -31.99 -0.11 -3.09
CA LEU A 314 -32.96 -1.18 -2.83
C LEU A 314 -33.44 -1.28 -1.36
N ILE A 315 -33.15 -0.28 -0.51
CA ILE A 315 -33.73 -0.11 0.84
C ILE A 315 -34.48 1.21 0.89
#